data_AF-A0A447QML5-F1
#
_entry.id   AF-A0A447QML5-F1
#
_cell.length_a   1.000
_cell.length_b   1.000
_cell.length_c   1.000
_cell.angle_alpha   90.00
_cell.angle_beta   90.00
_cell.angle_gamma   90.00
#
_symmetry.space_group_name_H-M   'P 1'
#
loop_
_entity.id
_entity.type
_entity.pdbx_description
1 polymer ?
#
loop_
_entity_poly.entity_id
_entity_poly.type
_entity_poly.pdbx_seq_one_letter_code
_entity_poly.pdbx_strand_id
1 'polypeptide(L)'
;MAAALNNLPLSAAVAAMLRDQLPQDDSVTGVLLWQVPEPALDDTLKITLYRICQEGVTNVRRHADASRIELTARLHTRRTDRRRLN
;
A
#
# COMPACT_ATOMS: atom_id res chain seq x y z
N MET A 1 -0.05 0.09 17.64
CA MET A 1 -0.33 -0.01 16.19
C MET A 1 -0.43 1.34 15.47
N ALA A 2 -0.75 2.46 16.14
CA ALA A 2 -0.83 3.78 15.50
C ALA A 2 0.47 4.62 15.50
N ALA A 3 1.44 4.32 16.37
CA ALA A 3 2.64 5.16 16.51
C ALA A 3 3.55 5.19 15.25
N ALA A 4 3.56 4.13 14.44
CA ALA A 4 4.37 4.05 13.22
C ALA A 4 3.79 4.90 12.07
N LEU A 5 2.47 5.11 12.04
CA LEU A 5 1.82 5.95 11.01
C LEU A 5 2.03 7.45 11.26
N ASN A 6 2.33 7.85 12.50
CA ASN A 6 2.43 9.28 12.86
C ASN A 6 3.78 9.90 12.51
N ASN A 7 4.82 9.10 12.27
CA ASN A 7 6.20 9.59 12.10
C ASN A 7 6.83 9.27 10.74
N LEU A 8 6.13 8.52 9.88
CA LEU A 8 6.64 8.08 8.58
C LEU A 8 5.59 8.31 7.48
N PRO A 9 6.01 8.57 6.23
CA PRO A 9 5.11 8.49 5.08
C PRO A 9 4.45 7.10 5.01
N LEU A 10 3.20 7.05 4.55
CA LEU A 10 2.45 5.78 4.52
C LEU A 10 3.16 4.70 3.70
N SER A 11 3.82 5.08 2.60
CA SER A 11 4.61 4.15 1.77
C SER A 11 5.71 3.45 2.57
N ALA A 12 6.38 4.16 3.49
CA ALA A 12 7.41 3.60 4.34
C ALA A 12 6.81 2.66 5.40
N ALA A 13 5.64 3.01 5.97
CA ALA A 13 4.92 2.13 6.89
C ALA A 13 4.47 0.83 6.22
N VAL A 14 3.97 0.89 4.97
CA VAL A 14 3.59 -0.30 4.18
C VAL A 14 4.82 -1.13 3.82
N ALA A 15 5.94 -0.50 3.47
CA ALA A 15 7.19 -1.22 3.20
C ALA A 15 7.73 -1.94 4.45
N ALA A 16 7.65 -1.30 5.62
CA ALA A 16 8.02 -1.94 6.89
C ALA A 16 7.10 -3.12 7.21
N MET A 17 5.79 -2.93 7.07
CA MET A 17 4.81 -4.01 7.23
C MET A 17 5.08 -5.20 6.29
N LEU A 18 5.43 -4.96 5.02
CA LEU A 18 5.83 -6.03 4.09
C LEU A 18 7.07 -6.79 4.60
N ARG A 19 8.11 -6.08 5.06
CA ARG A 19 9.31 -6.73 5.60
C ARG A 19 9.01 -7.56 6.86
N ASP A 20 8.16 -7.05 7.75
CA ASP A 20 7.79 -7.75 8.98
C ASP A 20 6.91 -8.97 8.70
N GLN A 21 6.04 -8.87 7.69
CA GLN A 21 5.13 -9.94 7.36
C GLN A 21 5.73 -10.97 6.41
N LEU A 22 6.75 -10.68 5.61
CA LEU A 22 7.30 -11.69 4.70
C LEU A 22 8.32 -12.60 5.41
N PRO A 23 8.43 -13.88 5.00
CA PRO A 23 9.52 -14.75 5.42
C PRO A 23 10.89 -14.13 5.12
N GLN A 24 11.87 -14.35 5.98
CA GLN A 24 13.23 -13.81 5.84
C GLN A 24 14.19 -14.77 5.11
N ASP A 25 13.67 -15.89 4.59
CA ASP A 25 14.42 -16.97 3.95
C ASP A 25 14.37 -16.89 2.41
N ASP A 26 14.10 -15.70 1.86
CA ASP A 26 13.97 -15.39 0.43
C ASP A 26 12.89 -16.20 -0.32
N SER A 27 12.05 -16.98 0.37
CA SER A 27 10.98 -17.77 -0.25
C SER A 27 9.89 -16.94 -0.92
N VAL A 28 9.71 -15.69 -0.48
CA VAL A 28 8.70 -14.77 -1.01
C VAL A 28 9.30 -13.39 -1.28
N THR A 29 9.20 -12.92 -2.53
CA THR A 29 9.65 -11.57 -2.92
C THR A 29 8.53 -10.54 -2.71
N GLY A 30 8.78 -9.52 -1.89
CA GLY A 30 7.89 -8.37 -1.72
C GLY A 30 8.27 -7.18 -2.61
N VAL A 31 7.31 -6.61 -3.33
CA VAL A 31 7.50 -5.42 -4.16
C VAL A 31 6.46 -4.35 -3.80
N LEU A 32 6.92 -3.11 -3.62
CA LEU A 32 6.07 -1.95 -3.37
C LEU A 32 6.31 -0.87 -4.42
N LEU A 33 5.26 -0.53 -5.17
CA LEU A 33 5.24 0.56 -6.14
C LEU A 33 4.24 1.63 -5.66
N TRP A 34 4.77 2.73 -5.11
CA TRP A 34 3.94 3.77 -4.52
C TRP A 34 4.00 5.09 -5.29
N GLN A 35 2.86 5.49 -5.86
CA GLN A 35 2.68 6.70 -6.65
C GLN A 35 1.51 7.54 -6.12
N VAL A 36 1.38 7.60 -4.79
CA VAL A 36 0.43 8.47 -4.10
C VAL A 36 1.21 9.50 -3.28
N PRO A 37 1.10 10.81 -3.58
CA PRO A 37 1.75 11.84 -2.77
C PRO A 37 1.23 11.84 -1.34
N GLU A 38 2.13 11.89 -0.36
CA GLU A 38 1.76 11.93 1.07
C GLU A 38 0.77 13.06 1.42
N PRO A 39 0.88 14.29 0.86
CA PRO A 39 -0.09 15.35 1.14
C PRO A 39 -1.52 15.08 0.63
N ALA A 40 -1.71 14.08 -0.23
CA ALA A 40 -3.04 13.67 -0.70
C ALA A 40 -3.74 12.70 0.26
N LEU A 41 -3.09 12.35 1.38
CA LEU A 41 -3.56 11.35 2.34
C LEU A 41 -3.83 12.01 3.69
N ASP A 42 -5.10 12.09 4.07
CA ASP A 42 -5.47 12.40 5.46
C ASP A 42 -5.29 11.16 6.36
N ASP A 43 -5.33 11.36 7.68
CA ASP A 43 -5.08 10.29 8.65
C ASP A 43 -6.06 9.12 8.51
N THR A 44 -7.33 9.39 8.19
CA THR A 44 -8.34 8.35 7.96
C THR A 44 -7.96 7.51 6.75
N LEU A 45 -7.57 8.14 5.64
CA LEU A 45 -7.16 7.45 4.43
C LEU A 45 -5.87 6.68 4.64
N LYS A 46 -4.92 7.22 5.41
CA LYS A 46 -3.69 6.51 5.78
C LYS A 46 -3.97 5.22 6.52
N ILE A 47 -4.78 5.29 7.59
CA ILE A 47 -5.17 4.12 8.38
C ILE A 47 -5.92 3.11 7.50
N THR A 48 -6.83 3.59 6.66
CA THR A 48 -7.65 2.73 5.80
C THR A 48 -6.78 1.98 4.79
N LEU A 49 -5.92 2.70 4.05
CA LEU A 49 -5.01 2.10 3.07
C LEU A 49 -4.02 1.14 3.73
N TYR A 50 -3.47 1.50 4.90
CA TYR A 50 -2.59 0.61 5.64
C TYR A 50 -3.27 -0.73 5.97
N ARG A 51 -4.50 -0.67 6.51
CA ARG A 51 -5.26 -1.88 6.86
C ARG A 51 -5.62 -2.72 5.63
N ILE A 52 -5.94 -2.10 4.51
CA ILE A 52 -6.19 -2.79 3.24
C ILE A 52 -4.94 -3.56 2.80
N CYS A 53 -3.77 -2.90 2.80
CA CYS A 53 -2.51 -3.56 2.47
C CYS A 53 -2.20 -4.70 3.43
N GLN A 54 -2.36 -4.49 4.73
CA GLN A 54 -2.09 -5.51 5.76
C GLN A 54 -2.95 -6.76 5.59
N GLU A 55 -4.25 -6.57 5.38
CA GLU A 55 -5.19 -7.68 5.21
C GLU A 55 -4.93 -8.42 3.89
N GLY A 56 -4.67 -7.69 2.80
CA GLY A 56 -4.32 -8.28 1.51
C GLY A 56 -3.08 -9.17 1.60
N VAL A 57 -2.01 -8.68 2.22
CA VAL A 57 -0.77 -9.47 2.43
C VAL A 57 -1.03 -10.68 3.33
N THR A 58 -1.82 -10.50 4.39
CA THR A 58 -2.19 -11.60 5.31
C THR A 58 -2.94 -12.71 4.58
N ASN A 59 -3.88 -12.36 3.71
CA ASN A 59 -4.66 -13.34 2.94
C ASN A 59 -3.79 -14.10 1.94
N VAL A 60 -2.89 -13.42 1.23
CA VAL A 60 -1.95 -14.09 0.31
C VAL A 60 -1.05 -15.06 1.08
N ARG A 61 -0.48 -14.65 2.22
CA ARG A 61 0.37 -15.52 3.06
C ARG A 61 -0.34 -16.76 3.57
N ARG A 62 -1.62 -16.64 3.93
CA ARG A 62 -2.39 -17.74 4.52
C ARG A 62 -2.97 -18.70 3.49
N HIS A 63 -3.22 -18.22 2.28
CA HIS A 63 -4.10 -18.94 1.36
C HIS A 63 -3.57 -19.12 -0.07
N ALA A 64 -2.53 -18.39 -0.49
CA ALA A 64 -2.14 -18.33 -1.90
C ALA A 64 -0.82 -19.04 -2.25
N ASP A 65 -0.04 -19.51 -1.26
CA ASP A 65 1.29 -20.12 -1.45
C ASP A 65 2.17 -19.35 -2.47
N ALA A 66 2.14 -18.01 -2.37
CA ALA A 66 2.71 -17.14 -3.38
C ALA A 66 4.21 -16.91 -3.13
N SER A 67 5.02 -17.07 -4.18
CA SER A 67 6.46 -16.70 -4.17
C SER A 67 6.71 -15.20 -4.41
N ARG A 68 5.68 -14.42 -4.72
CA ARG A 68 5.78 -12.97 -4.94
C ARG A 68 4.51 -12.25 -4.51
N ILE A 69 4.68 -11.12 -3.82
CA ILE A 69 3.60 -10.19 -3.49
C ILE A 69 3.97 -8.79 -4.00
N GLU A 70 3.10 -8.20 -4.81
CA GLU A 70 3.29 -6.86 -5.35
C GLU A 70 2.13 -5.94 -4.93
N LEU A 71 2.47 -4.83 -4.26
CA LEU A 71 1.54 -3.78 -3.90
C LEU A 71 1.79 -2.55 -4.76
N THR A 72 0.76 -2.11 -5.50
CA THR A 72 0.81 -0.90 -6.31
C THR A 72 -0.26 0.10 -5.84
N ALA A 73 0.14 1.32 -5.54
CA ALA A 73 -0.77 2.42 -5.19
C ALA A 73 -0.59 3.58 -6.18
N ARG A 74 -1.68 4.04 -6.79
CA ARG A 74 -1.67 5.16 -7.74
C ARG A 74 -2.87 6.07 -7.50
N LEU A 75 -2.60 7.38 -7.41
CA LEU A 75 -3.66 8.37 -7.36
C LEU A 75 -4.13 8.68 -8.79
N HIS A 76 -5.37 8.30 -9.12
CA HIS A 76 -5.98 8.67 -10.38
C HIS A 76 -6.68 10.02 -10.20
N THR A 77 -6.08 11.09 -10.71
CA THR A 77 -6.83 12.33 -10.88
C THR A 77 -7.86 12.07 -11.97
N ARG A 78 -9.15 12.15 -11.63
CA ARG A 78 -10.18 12.22 -12.66
C ARG A 78 -9.87 13.50 -13.46
N ARG A 79 -9.31 13.35 -14.67
CA ARG A 79 -9.46 14.39 -15.70
C ARG A 79 -10.97 14.51 -15.87
N THR A 80 -11.55 15.56 -15.31
CA THR A 80 -12.85 16.03 -15.74
C THR A 80 -12.67 16.36 -17.22
N ASP A 81 -13.10 15.44 -18.07
CA ASP A 81 -13.19 15.64 -19.50
C ASP A 81 -14.33 16.64 -19.72
N ARG A 82 -14.08 17.92 -19.39
CA ARG A 82 -14.77 19.06 -19.99
C ARG A 82 -14.28 19.13 -21.43
N ARG A 83 -14.62 18.12 -22.24
CA ARG A 83 -14.89 18.37 -23.66
C ARG A 83 -16.07 19.31 -23.66
N ARG A 84 -15.70 20.59 -23.73
CA ARG A 84 -16.57 21.70 -24.07
C ARG A 84 -17.45 21.23 -25.22
N LEU A 85 -18.75 21.23 -24.98
CA LEU A 85 -19.72 21.61 -25.99
C LEU A 85 -19.13 22.79 -26.76
N ASN A 86 -18.86 22.57 -28.04
CA ASN A 86 -18.81 23.56 -29.11
C ASN A 86 -19.13 22.79 -30.39
#